data_AF-A0A5N6GV41-F1
#
_entry.id   AF-A0A5N6GV41-F1
#
_cell.length_a   1.000
_cell.length_b   1.000
_cell.length_c   1.000
_cell.angle_alpha   90.00
_cell.angle_beta   90.00
_cell.angle_gamma   90.00
#
_symmetry.space_group_name_H-M   'P 1'
#
loop_
_entity.id
_entity.type
_entity.pdbx_description
1 polymer ?
#
loop_
_entity_poly.entity_id
_entity_poly.type
_entity_poly.pdbx_seq_one_letter_code
_entity_poly.pdbx_strand_id
1 'polypeptide(L)'
;MFKTEWSYPVDIWNVGTMIWDLFEGKHMFYGNDPDGKGYSTRAHLAEVIGLLGPPPLDMLKRGIRINEFFTEDGIYYVVLGSTKRQQAAYQYSIGQWKQDIEIPDQSLEMSEKFLNGRNKEMFLTFMRVTSQWKPEDGKTARELLEDPWLNDRLD
;
A
#
# COMPACT_ATOMS: atom_id res chain seq x y z
N MET A 1 9.32 -7.81 3.58
CA MET A 1 8.36 -7.02 4.39
C MET A 1 8.62 -7.22 5.89
N PHE A 2 7.86 -6.51 6.74
CA PHE A 2 8.07 -6.38 8.19
C PHE A 2 8.01 -7.67 9.03
N LYS A 3 7.74 -8.83 8.40
CA LYS A 3 7.59 -10.14 9.04
C LYS A 3 6.47 -10.13 10.09
N THR A 4 5.25 -9.95 9.61
CA THR A 4 4.00 -10.12 10.36
C THR A 4 3.41 -11.51 10.07
N GLU A 5 2.48 -11.98 10.90
CA GLU A 5 1.70 -13.18 10.59
C GLU A 5 0.81 -12.91 9.37
N TRP A 6 0.89 -13.77 8.37
CA TRP A 6 0.06 -13.70 7.16
C TRP A 6 -1.02 -14.77 7.21
N SER A 7 -2.16 -14.45 6.61
CA SER A 7 -3.25 -15.39 6.34
C SER A 7 -3.66 -15.27 4.87
N TYR A 8 -4.65 -16.05 4.45
CA TYR A 8 -5.12 -16.10 3.06
C TYR A 8 -5.41 -14.75 2.38
N PRO A 9 -5.78 -13.63 3.06
CA PRO A 9 -5.99 -12.36 2.38
C PRO A 9 -4.75 -11.83 1.66
N VAL A 10 -3.53 -12.29 2.02
CA VAL A 10 -2.30 -11.95 1.28
C VAL A 10 -2.36 -12.41 -0.19
N ASP A 11 -3.12 -13.46 -0.49
CA ASP A 11 -3.29 -13.94 -1.87
C ASP A 11 -4.09 -12.94 -2.71
N ILE A 12 -5.02 -12.20 -2.11
CA ILE A 12 -5.75 -11.11 -2.78
C ILE A 12 -4.81 -9.98 -3.16
N TRP A 13 -3.86 -9.65 -2.27
CA TRP A 13 -2.85 -8.64 -2.55
C TRP A 13 -1.96 -9.07 -3.73
N ASN A 14 -1.52 -10.33 -3.75
CA ASN A 14 -0.76 -10.89 -4.86
C ASN A 14 -1.57 -10.92 -6.18
N VAL A 15 -2.86 -11.21 -6.12
CA VAL A 15 -3.75 -11.15 -7.30
C VAL A 15 -3.87 -9.72 -7.81
N GLY A 16 -4.00 -8.73 -6.92
CA GLY A 16 -4.01 -7.31 -7.29
C GLY A 16 -2.75 -6.92 -8.06
N THR A 17 -1.56 -7.23 -7.52
CA THR A 17 -0.29 -6.93 -8.20
C THR A 17 -0.18 -7.64 -9.55
N MET A 18 -0.60 -8.91 -9.64
CA MET A 18 -0.62 -9.63 -10.93
C MET A 18 -1.57 -9.00 -11.96
N ILE A 19 -2.76 -8.57 -11.55
CA ILE A 19 -3.73 -7.91 -12.43
C ILE A 19 -3.13 -6.62 -12.98
N TRP A 20 -2.50 -5.82 -12.12
CA TRP A 20 -1.81 -4.61 -12.54
C TRP A 20 -0.70 -4.92 -13.57
N ASP A 21 0.17 -5.89 -13.27
CA ASP A 21 1.30 -6.24 -14.12
C ASP A 21 0.87 -6.69 -15.52
N LEU A 22 -0.19 -7.51 -15.58
CA LEU A 22 -0.75 -7.99 -16.84
C LEU A 22 -1.44 -6.86 -17.63
N PHE A 23 -2.14 -5.97 -16.94
CA PHE A 23 -2.91 -4.90 -17.57
C PHE A 23 -2.03 -3.76 -18.07
N GLU A 24 -1.08 -3.32 -17.24
CA GLU A 24 -0.18 -2.20 -17.56
C GLU A 24 1.07 -2.63 -18.36
N GLY A 25 1.32 -3.94 -18.46
CA GLY A 25 2.52 -4.49 -19.12
C GLY A 25 3.83 -4.12 -18.42
N LYS A 26 3.77 -3.75 -17.14
CA LYS A 26 4.91 -3.34 -16.30
C LYS A 26 4.63 -3.69 -14.84
N HIS A 27 5.68 -3.92 -14.06
CA HIS A 27 5.52 -4.25 -12.64
C HIS A 27 4.94 -3.08 -11.83
N MET A 28 4.01 -3.40 -10.92
CA MET A 28 3.52 -2.49 -9.89
C MET A 28 4.63 -2.10 -8.91
N PHE A 29 5.46 -3.07 -8.55
CA PHE A 29 6.63 -2.92 -7.69
C PHE A 29 7.80 -3.71 -8.27
N TYR A 30 8.91 -3.04 -8.51
CA TYR A 30 10.13 -3.68 -9.02
C TYR A 30 11.04 -4.11 -7.87
N GLY A 31 11.10 -3.30 -6.81
CA GLY A 31 12.01 -3.48 -5.68
C GLY A 31 13.49 -3.43 -6.06
N ASN A 32 13.82 -2.79 -7.19
CA ASN A 32 15.19 -2.69 -7.67
C ASN A 32 15.98 -1.69 -6.82
N ASP A 33 17.02 -2.19 -6.20
CA ASP A 33 17.89 -1.38 -5.36
C ASP A 33 18.79 -0.47 -6.22
N PRO A 34 18.89 0.84 -5.92
CA PRO A 34 19.79 1.76 -6.63
C PRO A 34 21.27 1.37 -6.53
N ASP A 35 21.65 0.49 -5.59
CA ASP A 35 22.99 -0.05 -5.49
C ASP A 35 23.36 -1.03 -6.63
N GLY A 36 22.40 -1.35 -7.50
CA GLY A 36 22.59 -2.16 -8.70
C GLY A 36 22.63 -3.67 -8.46
N LYS A 37 22.42 -4.13 -7.22
CA LYS A 37 22.45 -5.57 -6.88
C LYS A 37 21.12 -6.29 -7.14
N GLY A 38 20.14 -5.60 -7.72
CA GLY A 38 18.83 -6.14 -8.02
C GLY A 38 17.87 -5.96 -6.85
N TYR A 39 17.01 -6.95 -6.62
CA TYR A 39 15.91 -6.81 -5.67
C TYR A 39 16.39 -6.65 -4.21
N SER A 40 15.80 -5.69 -3.49
CA SER A 40 15.98 -5.56 -2.04
C SER A 40 14.67 -5.23 -1.31
N THR A 41 14.57 -5.67 -0.05
CA THR A 41 13.38 -5.38 0.76
C THR A 41 13.22 -3.88 1.03
N ARG A 42 14.32 -3.13 1.16
CA ARG A 42 14.26 -1.67 1.40
C ARG A 42 13.71 -0.92 0.18
N ALA A 43 14.11 -1.31 -1.02
CA ALA A 43 13.64 -0.69 -2.25
C ALA A 43 12.18 -1.03 -2.51
N HIS A 44 11.80 -2.30 -2.36
CA HIS A 44 10.41 -2.71 -2.49
C HIS A 44 9.50 -1.99 -1.47
N LEU A 45 9.93 -1.87 -0.21
CA LEU A 45 9.16 -1.12 0.80
C LEU A 45 9.06 0.37 0.48
N ALA A 46 10.11 1.00 -0.06
CA ALA A 46 10.05 2.40 -0.48
C ALA A 46 8.98 2.60 -1.57
N GLU A 47 8.92 1.71 -2.57
CA GLU A 47 7.88 1.77 -3.61
C GLU A 47 6.46 1.55 -3.05
N VAL A 48 6.28 0.59 -2.13
CA VAL A 48 4.98 0.35 -1.47
C VAL A 48 4.57 1.56 -0.64
N ILE A 49 5.49 2.19 0.10
CA ILE A 49 5.21 3.44 0.85
C ILE A 49 4.89 4.59 -0.09
N GLY A 50 5.62 4.71 -1.20
CA GLY A 50 5.36 5.73 -2.21
C GLY A 50 3.95 5.64 -2.77
N LEU A 51 3.49 4.41 -3.05
CA LEU A 51 2.19 4.17 -3.67
C LEU A 51 1.01 4.19 -2.69
N LEU A 52 1.17 3.54 -1.52
CA LEU A 52 0.09 3.31 -0.56
C LEU A 52 0.10 4.31 0.60
N GLY A 53 1.12 5.18 0.67
CA GLY A 53 1.40 6.00 1.83
C GLY A 53 2.01 5.19 2.99
N PRO A 54 2.14 5.81 4.18
CA PRO A 54 2.77 5.17 5.32
C PRO A 54 1.98 3.95 5.81
N PRO A 55 2.67 2.89 6.28
CA PRO A 55 1.99 1.71 6.80
C PRO A 55 1.24 2.01 8.11
N PRO A 56 0.10 1.33 8.37
CA PRO A 56 -0.67 1.49 9.61
C PRO A 56 0.12 1.11 10.87
N LEU A 57 -0.09 1.85 11.96
CA LEU A 57 0.68 1.69 13.19
C LEU A 57 0.55 0.31 13.84
N ASP A 58 -0.66 -0.24 13.83
CA ASP A 58 -0.97 -1.58 14.34
C ASP A 58 -0.24 -2.68 13.55
N MET A 59 0.01 -2.47 12.25
CA MET A 59 0.86 -3.36 11.45
C MET A 59 2.32 -3.25 11.88
N LEU A 60 2.84 -2.03 12.10
CA LEU A 60 4.23 -1.82 12.53
C LEU A 60 4.52 -2.44 13.90
N LYS A 61 3.59 -2.31 14.85
CA LYS A 61 3.70 -2.91 16.19
C LYS A 61 3.80 -4.44 16.16
N ARG A 62 3.25 -5.09 15.12
CA ARG A 62 3.32 -6.56 14.92
C ARG A 62 4.59 -7.00 14.18
N GLY A 63 5.29 -6.09 13.51
CA GLY A 63 6.40 -6.42 12.62
C GLY A 63 7.73 -6.66 13.37
N ILE A 64 8.26 -7.88 13.28
CA ILE A 64 9.53 -8.25 13.94
C ILE A 64 10.72 -7.48 13.35
N ARG A 65 10.66 -7.11 12.07
CA ARG A 65 11.75 -6.44 11.34
C ARG A 65 11.59 -4.92 11.27
N ILE A 66 10.67 -4.34 12.04
CA ILE A 66 10.32 -2.92 11.88
C ILE A 66 11.52 -1.99 12.11
N ASN A 67 12.34 -2.29 13.11
CA ASN A 67 13.50 -1.47 13.50
C ASN A 67 14.64 -1.48 12.46
N GLU A 68 14.59 -2.39 11.47
CA GLU A 68 15.49 -2.33 10.32
C GLU A 68 15.17 -1.11 9.45
N PHE A 69 13.89 -0.73 9.33
CA PHE A 69 13.41 0.24 8.34
C PHE A 69 13.00 1.59 8.93
N PHE A 70 12.52 1.63 10.16
CA PHE A 70 12.03 2.85 10.81
C PHE A 70 12.71 3.12 12.15
N THR A 71 12.82 4.38 12.54
CA THR A 71 13.30 4.78 13.88
C THR A 71 12.30 4.36 14.95
N GLU A 72 12.79 4.10 16.17
CA GLU A 72 11.91 3.84 17.32
C GLU A 72 11.13 5.10 17.73
N ASP A 73 11.71 6.27 17.46
CA ASP A 73 11.10 7.58 17.65
C ASP A 73 9.95 7.77 16.67
N GLY A 74 8.71 7.49 17.08
CA GLY A 74 7.55 7.83 16.27
C GLY A 74 6.29 7.04 16.53
N ILE A 75 6.31 5.88 17.19
CA ILE A 75 5.07 5.10 17.40
C ILE A 75 4.26 5.68 18.59
N TYR A 76 3.76 6.90 18.48
CA TYR A 76 2.92 7.55 19.50
C TYR A 76 1.66 8.20 18.94
N TYR A 77 0.64 8.28 19.79
CA TYR A 77 -0.61 9.00 19.54
C TYR A 77 -0.36 10.50 19.71
N VAL A 78 -0.43 11.29 18.64
CA VAL A 78 -0.48 12.76 18.75
C VAL A 78 -1.94 13.17 18.85
N VAL A 79 -2.35 13.79 19.96
CA VAL A 79 -3.69 14.40 20.08
C VAL A 79 -3.63 15.77 19.44
N LEU A 80 -4.24 15.93 18.28
CA LEU A 80 -4.44 17.23 17.68
C LEU A 80 -5.77 17.83 18.15
N GLY A 81 -5.69 18.98 18.81
CA GLY A 81 -6.84 19.80 19.18
C GLY A 81 -7.41 19.50 20.58
N SER A 82 -6.83 20.10 21.62
CA SER A 82 -7.48 20.22 22.93
C SER A 82 -8.24 21.54 23.04
N THR A 83 -9.37 21.65 22.32
CA THR A 83 -10.42 22.61 22.71
C THR A 83 -11.70 21.84 22.99
N LYS A 84 -12.41 22.25 24.05
CA LYS A 84 -13.49 21.50 24.75
C LYS A 84 -14.73 21.14 23.90
N ARG A 85 -14.69 21.25 22.57
CA ARG A 85 -15.85 21.04 21.67
C ARG A 85 -15.60 20.19 20.42
N GLN A 86 -14.40 19.66 20.18
CA GLN A 86 -14.14 18.75 19.06
C GLN A 86 -13.57 17.43 19.55
N GLN A 87 -14.02 16.32 18.94
CA GLN A 87 -13.44 14.99 19.16
C GLN A 87 -11.93 15.06 18.88
N ALA A 88 -11.12 14.51 19.78
CA ALA A 88 -9.69 14.42 19.61
C ALA A 88 -9.37 13.74 18.26
N ALA A 89 -8.71 14.47 17.36
CA ALA A 89 -8.12 13.89 16.17
C ALA A 89 -6.81 13.22 16.61
N TYR A 90 -6.75 11.89 16.56
CA TYR A 90 -5.50 11.16 16.79
C TYR A 90 -4.71 11.17 15.48
N GLN A 91 -3.57 11.87 15.46
CA GLN A 91 -2.58 11.71 14.39
C GLN A 91 -1.50 10.74 14.88
N TYR A 92 -1.33 9.65 14.15
CA TYR A 92 -0.27 8.70 14.41
C TYR A 92 1.00 9.21 13.72
N SER A 93 2.11 9.31 14.46
CA SER A 93 3.42 9.37 13.81
C SER A 93 3.84 7.92 13.52
N ILE A 94 4.50 7.71 12.40
CA ILE A 94 5.34 6.53 12.19
C ILE A 94 6.76 6.93 12.58
N GLY A 95 7.63 5.97 12.88
CA GLY A 95 9.07 6.24 12.93
C GLY A 95 9.55 6.85 11.61
N GLN A 96 10.62 7.64 11.63
CA GLN A 96 11.22 8.14 10.40
C GLN A 96 11.82 6.98 9.60
N TRP A 97 11.66 7.04 8.28
CA TRP A 97 12.31 6.10 7.37
C TRP A 97 13.84 6.19 7.49
N LYS A 98 14.50 5.06 7.77
CA LYS A 98 15.95 4.99 8.06
C LYS A 98 16.82 4.67 6.85
N GLN A 99 16.22 4.22 5.76
CA GLN A 99 16.99 3.69 4.65
C GLN A 99 17.49 4.83 3.76
N ASP A 100 18.73 4.70 3.29
CA ASP A 100 19.33 5.60 2.31
C ASP A 100 18.82 5.26 0.90
N ILE A 101 17.52 5.43 0.71
CA ILE A 101 16.81 5.35 -0.56
C ILE A 101 15.60 6.28 -0.51
N GLU A 102 15.40 7.01 -1.59
CA GLU A 102 14.24 7.89 -1.75
C GLU A 102 12.95 7.07 -1.84
N ILE A 103 11.90 7.57 -1.19
CA ILE A 103 10.54 7.07 -1.40
C ILE A 103 10.01 7.74 -2.66
N PRO A 104 9.70 7.00 -3.73
CA PRO A 104 9.21 7.59 -4.97
C PRO A 104 7.85 8.26 -4.74
N ASP A 105 7.67 9.45 -5.30
CA ASP A 105 6.36 10.11 -5.38
C ASP A 105 5.56 9.46 -6.52
N GLN A 106 4.71 8.49 -6.17
CA GLN A 106 3.93 7.72 -7.12
C GLN A 106 2.51 7.51 -6.63
N SER A 107 1.58 7.36 -7.57
CA SER A 107 0.19 7.03 -7.28
C SER A 107 -0.34 6.09 -8.35
N LEU A 108 -1.45 5.40 -8.07
CA LEU A 108 -2.08 4.56 -9.07
C LEU A 108 -2.56 5.40 -10.26
N GLU A 109 -3.06 6.61 -10.02
CA GLU A 109 -3.55 7.54 -11.04
C GLU A 109 -2.45 7.96 -12.01
N MET A 110 -1.27 8.31 -11.47
CA MET A 110 -0.11 8.69 -12.27
C MET A 110 0.49 7.50 -13.02
N SER A 111 0.37 6.30 -12.44
CA SER A 111 0.99 5.10 -12.98
C SER A 111 0.16 4.42 -14.06
N GLU A 112 -1.16 4.51 -13.99
CA GLU A 112 -2.11 3.94 -14.97
C GLU A 112 -2.10 4.77 -16.26
N LYS A 113 -1.90 4.11 -17.41
CA LYS A 113 -1.66 4.78 -18.71
C LYS A 113 -2.69 4.53 -19.79
N PHE A 114 -3.55 3.52 -19.67
CA PHE A 114 -4.34 2.99 -20.79
C PHE A 114 -5.82 3.37 -20.73
N LEU A 115 -6.35 3.54 -19.52
CA LEU A 115 -7.74 3.84 -19.25
C LEU A 115 -7.96 5.33 -19.08
N ASN A 116 -9.20 5.73 -19.28
CA ASN A 116 -9.66 7.09 -19.03
C ASN A 116 -11.12 7.06 -18.56
N GLY A 117 -11.58 8.20 -18.03
CA GLY A 117 -12.95 8.37 -17.54
C GLY A 117 -13.36 7.28 -16.54
N ARG A 118 -14.60 6.80 -16.70
CA ARG A 118 -15.23 5.83 -15.81
C ARG A 118 -14.45 4.51 -15.69
N ASN A 119 -13.90 4.01 -16.80
CA ASN A 119 -13.17 2.74 -16.80
C ASN A 119 -11.90 2.84 -15.92
N LYS A 120 -11.19 3.98 -15.98
CA LYS A 120 -10.04 4.25 -15.10
C LYS A 120 -10.48 4.32 -13.64
N GLU A 121 -11.55 5.06 -13.35
CA GLU A 121 -12.05 5.20 -11.97
C GLU A 121 -12.44 3.85 -11.35
N MET A 122 -13.12 2.98 -12.12
CA MET A 122 -13.52 1.64 -11.69
C MET A 122 -12.29 0.74 -11.47
N PHE A 123 -11.35 0.73 -12.41
CA PHE A 123 -10.11 -0.03 -12.27
C PHE A 123 -9.29 0.39 -11.04
N LEU A 124 -9.09 1.70 -10.87
CA LEU A 124 -8.34 2.23 -9.71
C LEU A 124 -9.05 1.91 -8.40
N THR A 125 -10.39 1.91 -8.38
CA THR A 125 -11.15 1.49 -7.19
C THR A 125 -10.92 0.02 -6.87
N PHE A 126 -10.97 -0.85 -7.88
CA PHE A 126 -10.64 -2.27 -7.74
C PHE A 126 -9.21 -2.49 -7.24
N MET A 127 -8.25 -1.75 -7.78
CA MET A 127 -6.84 -1.84 -7.38
C MET A 127 -6.61 -1.40 -5.93
N ARG A 128 -7.32 -0.36 -5.46
CA ARG A 128 -7.22 0.07 -4.06
C ARG A 128 -7.71 -1.00 -3.10
N VAL A 129 -8.82 -1.68 -3.39
CA VAL A 129 -9.37 -2.69 -2.46
C VAL A 129 -8.56 -4.00 -2.44
N THR A 130 -7.71 -4.24 -3.45
CA THR A 130 -6.77 -5.37 -3.49
C THR A 130 -5.39 -5.01 -2.94
N SER A 131 -4.99 -3.74 -2.98
CA SER A 131 -3.64 -3.28 -2.61
C SER A 131 -3.59 -2.56 -1.26
N GLN A 132 -4.22 -3.12 -0.23
CA GLN A 132 -4.18 -2.57 1.13
C GLN A 132 -2.90 -3.00 1.88
N TRP A 133 -2.40 -2.14 2.77
CA TRP A 133 -1.28 -2.48 3.66
C TRP A 133 -1.55 -3.71 4.52
N LYS A 134 -2.78 -3.78 5.05
CA LYS A 134 -3.32 -4.91 5.79
C LYS A 134 -4.26 -5.64 4.84
N PRO A 135 -3.89 -6.82 4.32
CA PRO A 135 -4.72 -7.54 3.39
C PRO A 135 -6.11 -7.87 3.95
N GLU A 136 -6.24 -7.97 5.28
CA GLU A 136 -7.53 -8.15 5.97
C GLU A 136 -8.50 -6.96 5.87
N ASP A 137 -8.02 -5.75 5.54
CA ASP A 137 -8.87 -4.58 5.32
C ASP A 137 -9.43 -4.53 3.88
N GLY A 138 -8.95 -5.41 3.01
CA GLY A 138 -9.40 -5.53 1.62
C GLY A 138 -10.70 -6.31 1.47
N LYS A 139 -11.13 -6.46 0.21
CA LYS A 139 -12.26 -7.33 -0.14
C LYS A 139 -11.81 -8.79 -0.24
N THR A 140 -12.71 -9.72 0.07
CA THR A 140 -12.51 -11.15 -0.16
C THR A 140 -12.58 -11.49 -1.66
N ALA A 141 -12.07 -12.67 -2.06
CA ALA A 141 -12.19 -13.17 -3.42
C ALA A 141 -13.64 -13.15 -3.93
N ARG A 142 -14.60 -13.53 -3.08
CA ARG A 142 -16.03 -13.53 -3.42
C ARG A 142 -16.56 -12.14 -3.70
N GLU A 143 -16.22 -11.16 -2.87
CA GLU A 143 -16.67 -9.78 -3.05
C GLU A 143 -16.00 -9.12 -4.26
N LEU A 144 -14.75 -9.50 -4.58
CA LEU A 144 -14.07 -9.06 -5.80
C LEU A 144 -14.72 -9.63 -7.05
N LEU A 145 -15.17 -10.88 -7.02
CA LEU A 145 -15.92 -11.48 -8.14
C LEU A 145 -17.24 -10.75 -8.43
N GLU A 146 -17.77 -9.97 -7.49
CA GLU A 146 -18.97 -9.13 -7.66
C GLU A 146 -18.61 -7.67 -7.97
N ASP A 147 -17.33 -7.32 -8.09
CA ASP A 147 -16.90 -5.94 -8.30
C ASP A 147 -17.36 -5.42 -9.68
N PRO A 148 -17.88 -4.18 -9.76
CA PRO A 148 -18.34 -3.61 -11.02
C PRO A 148 -17.26 -3.60 -12.10
N TRP A 149 -15.98 -3.43 -11.77
CA TRP A 149 -14.92 -3.41 -12.79
C TRP A 149 -14.78 -4.75 -13.54
N LEU A 150 -15.06 -5.87 -12.87
CA LEU A 150 -15.00 -7.20 -13.49
C LEU A 150 -16.30 -7.59 -14.22
N ASN A 151 -17.44 -7.07 -13.79
CA ASN A 151 -18.75 -7.55 -14.23
C ASN A 151 -19.51 -6.58 -15.13
N ASP A 152 -19.30 -5.28 -15.00
CA ASP A 152 -19.81 -4.34 -15.98
C ASP A 152 -18.90 -4.41 -17.20
N ARG A 153 -19.51 -4.72 -18.35
CA ARG A 153 -18.81 -4.66 -19.64
C ARG A 153 -18.32 -3.23 -19.80
N LEU A 154 -17.00 -3.04 -19.85
CA LEU A 154 -16.38 -1.79 -20.26
C LEU A 154 -17.04 -1.41 -21.60
N ASP A 155 -17.85 -0.36 -21.60
CA ASP A 155 -18.58 0.11 -22.78
C ASP A 155 -17.63 0.51 -23.92
#